data_AF-A0AAD9YTP1-F1
#
_entry.id   AF-A0AAD9YTP1-F1
#
_cell.length_a   1.000
_cell.length_b   1.000
_cell.length_c   1.000
_cell.angle_alpha   90.00
_cell.angle_beta   90.00
_cell.angle_gamma   90.00
#
_symmetry.space_group_name_H-M   'P 1'
#
loop_
_entity.id
_entity.type
_entity.pdbx_description
1 polymer ?
#
loop_
_entity_poly.entity_id
_entity_poly.type
_entity_poly.pdbx_seq_one_letter_code
_entity_poly.pdbx_strand_id
1 'polypeptide(L)'
;MSLKGPVFCTSCGLRFPRNTELNKHNKRLHDKPRIPCPVPGCHSQFFSDNKKMYRHVRSAHTVYATNPKNNIPSDGGRCPFNGCEKRCTRRDNLMRHIREKHQHMSRGKGVLGSS
;
A
#
# COMPACT_ATOMS: atom_id res chain seq x y z
N MET A 1 -14.91 12.22 42.03
CA MET A 1 -14.42 11.48 40.84
C MET A 1 -13.38 12.36 40.16
N SER A 2 -12.11 11.97 40.11
CA SER A 2 -11.03 12.85 39.62
C SER A 2 -11.11 13.02 38.10
N LEU A 3 -11.34 14.25 37.63
CA LEU A 3 -11.31 14.62 36.22
C LEU A 3 -9.85 14.58 35.73
N LYS A 4 -9.44 13.49 35.09
CA LYS A 4 -8.17 13.46 34.35
C LYS A 4 -8.25 14.51 33.25
N GLY A 5 -7.33 15.46 33.31
CA GLY A 5 -7.19 16.52 32.31
C GLY A 5 -6.92 15.96 30.90
N PRO A 6 -7.09 16.79 29.87
CA PRO A 6 -6.79 16.39 28.50
C PRO A 6 -5.33 15.97 28.36
N VAL A 7 -5.09 14.96 27.53
CA VAL A 7 -3.75 14.44 27.23
C VAL A 7 -3.32 14.91 25.85
N PHE A 8 -2.02 15.09 25.64
CA PHE A 8 -1.47 15.65 24.41
C PHE A 8 -0.47 14.69 23.77
N CYS A 9 -0.45 14.64 22.44
CA CYS A 9 0.57 13.91 21.71
C CYS A 9 1.88 14.70 21.72
N THR A 10 2.97 14.09 22.18
CA THR A 10 4.30 14.71 22.20
C THR A 10 4.91 14.83 20.81
N SER A 11 4.49 14.00 19.85
CA SER A 11 5.01 13.99 18.49
C SER A 11 4.36 15.03 17.56
N CYS A 12 3.10 15.42 17.82
CA CYS A 12 2.37 16.34 16.94
C CYS A 12 1.48 17.37 17.67
N GLY A 13 1.50 17.41 19.00
CA GLY A 13 0.78 18.40 19.81
C GLY A 13 -0.74 18.23 19.90
N LEU A 14 -1.33 17.23 19.25
CA LEU A 14 -2.79 17.05 19.23
C LEU A 14 -3.33 16.70 20.62
N ARG A 15 -4.45 17.36 20.99
CA ARG A 15 -5.15 17.17 22.26
C ARG A 15 -6.18 16.05 22.14
N PHE A 16 -6.24 15.19 23.15
CA PHE A 16 -7.21 14.11 23.27
C PHE A 16 -7.89 14.14 24.64
N PRO A 17 -9.17 13.74 24.72
CA PRO A 17 -9.92 13.72 25.97
C PRO A 17 -9.49 12.57 26.90
N ARG A 18 -8.86 11.51 26.37
CA ARG A 18 -8.47 10.31 27.12
C ARG A 18 -7.17 9.72 26.56
N ASN A 19 -6.40 9.05 27.42
CA ASN A 19 -5.16 8.36 27.04
C ASN A 19 -5.39 7.21 26.05
N THR A 20 -6.56 6.57 26.07
CA THR A 20 -6.92 5.53 25.09
C THR A 20 -6.96 6.06 23.67
N GLU A 21 -7.49 7.28 23.48
CA GLU A 21 -7.58 7.92 22.17
C GLU A 21 -6.22 8.43 21.70
N LEU A 22 -5.41 8.99 22.61
CA LEU A 22 -4.01 9.32 22.33
C LEU A 22 -3.21 8.08 21.91
N ASN A 23 -3.35 6.95 22.61
CA ASN A 23 -2.65 5.71 22.25
C ASN A 23 -3.07 5.19 20.87
N LYS A 24 -4.37 5.25 20.52
CA LYS A 24 -4.84 4.90 19.17
C LYS A 24 -4.23 5.83 18.11
N HIS A 25 -4.18 7.13 18.41
CA HIS A 25 -3.55 8.12 17.55
C HIS A 25 -2.06 7.82 17.33
N ASN A 26 -1.30 7.58 18.41
CA ASN A 26 0.14 7.25 18.34
C ASN A 26 0.38 5.98 17.55
N LYS A 27 -0.34 4.89 17.85
CA LYS A 27 -0.27 3.64 17.07
C LYS A 27 -0.55 3.85 15.59
N ARG A 28 -1.49 4.74 15.26
CA ARG A 28 -1.88 5.00 13.88
C ARG A 28 -0.94 5.97 13.17
N LEU A 29 -0.25 6.89 13.82
CA LEU A 29 0.48 7.95 13.12
C LEU A 29 1.98 7.99 13.44
N HIS A 30 2.39 7.55 14.61
CA HIS A 30 3.75 7.69 15.11
C HIS A 30 4.45 6.34 15.30
N ASP A 31 3.80 5.36 15.92
CA ASP A 31 4.34 4.00 16.15
C ASP A 31 4.10 3.04 14.99
N LYS A 32 3.88 3.56 13.78
CA LYS A 32 3.69 2.69 12.63
C LYS A 32 5.01 1.98 12.30
N PRO A 33 5.03 0.64 12.23
CA PRO A 33 6.24 -0.08 11.86
C PRO A 33 6.72 0.39 10.50
N ARG A 34 8.02 0.65 10.41
CA ARG A 34 8.69 1.01 9.17
C ARG A 34 9.14 -0.26 8.47
N ILE A 35 8.84 -0.33 7.18
CA ILE A 35 9.22 -1.45 6.32
C ILE A 35 10.48 -1.02 5.57
N PRO A 36 11.65 -1.64 5.82
CA PRO A 36 12.87 -1.33 5.09
C PRO A 36 12.82 -1.87 3.65
N CYS A 37 13.60 -1.26 2.77
CA CYS A 37 13.87 -1.83 1.46
C CYS A 37 14.68 -3.13 1.60
N PRO A 38 14.31 -4.22 0.91
CA PRO A 38 15.04 -5.49 0.99
C PRO A 38 16.35 -5.50 0.19
N VAL A 39 16.64 -4.46 -0.59
CA VAL A 39 17.82 -4.39 -1.45
C VAL A 39 19.06 -4.08 -0.62
N PRO A 40 20.13 -4.92 -0.68
CA PRO A 40 21.38 -4.64 0.02
C PRO A 40 21.94 -3.25 -0.35
N GLY A 41 22.31 -2.47 0.67
CA GLY A 41 22.83 -1.10 0.49
C GLY A 41 21.76 -0.01 0.33
N CYS A 42 20.47 -0.35 0.29
CA CYS A 42 19.38 0.64 0.28
C CYS A 42 18.83 0.86 1.70
N HIS A 43 18.91 2.11 2.18
CA HIS A 43 18.44 2.51 3.51
C HIS A 43 17.02 3.12 3.50
N SER A 44 16.30 3.00 2.39
CA SER A 44 14.94 3.55 2.26
C SER A 44 13.97 2.82 3.17
N GLN A 45 13.10 3.57 3.85
CA GLN A 45 12.08 3.05 4.77
C GLN A 45 10.70 3.57 4.42
N PHE A 46 9.70 2.71 4.55
CA PHE A 46 8.32 3.01 4.15
C PHE A 46 7.36 2.79 5.31
N PHE A 47 6.38 3.68 5.43
CA PHE A 47 5.37 3.57 6.47
C PHE A 47 4.25 2.62 6.04
N SER A 48 3.78 1.82 7.00
CA SER A 48 2.45 1.17 7.05
C SER A 48 2.10 0.10 6.01
N ASP A 49 2.63 0.14 4.79
CA ASP A 49 2.18 -0.72 3.69
C ASP A 49 3.35 -1.13 2.77
N ASN A 50 3.49 -2.45 2.58
CA ASN A 50 4.44 -3.06 1.67
C ASN A 50 4.29 -2.54 0.23
N LYS A 51 3.10 -2.08 -0.20
CA LYS A 51 2.88 -1.53 -1.55
C LYS A 51 3.80 -0.36 -1.86
N LYS A 52 4.03 0.54 -0.88
CA LYS A 52 4.92 1.69 -1.09
C LYS A 52 6.36 1.25 -1.25
N MET A 53 6.79 0.29 -0.43
CA MET A 53 8.12 -0.32 -0.51
C MET A 53 8.31 -1.05 -1.85
N TYR A 54 7.39 -1.94 -2.24
CA TYR A 54 7.48 -2.65 -3.52
C TYR A 54 7.49 -1.72 -4.72
N ARG A 55 6.72 -0.62 -4.67
CA ARG A 55 6.77 0.40 -5.71
C ARG A 55 8.15 1.04 -5.82
N HIS A 56 8.76 1.40 -4.70
CA HIS A 56 10.13 1.91 -4.69
C HIS A 56 11.10 0.89 -5.28
N VAL A 57 11.03 -0.38 -4.87
CA VAL A 57 11.91 -1.44 -5.39
C VAL A 57 11.75 -1.56 -6.92
N ARG A 58 10.51 -1.56 -7.43
CA ARG A 58 10.26 -1.63 -8.88
C ARG A 58 10.77 -0.42 -9.68
N SER A 59 10.81 0.78 -9.08
CA SER A 59 11.26 1.99 -9.78
C SER A 59 12.75 2.28 -9.63
N ALA A 60 13.33 2.01 -8.46
CA ALA A 60 14.72 2.34 -8.13
C ALA A 60 15.67 1.13 -8.26
N HIS A 61 15.14 -0.08 -8.20
CA HIS A 61 15.90 -1.32 -8.19
C HIS A 61 15.29 -2.34 -9.18
N THR A 62 15.16 -1.93 -10.44
CA THR A 62 14.50 -2.70 -11.51
C THR A 62 15.07 -4.12 -11.63
N VAL A 63 16.39 -4.28 -11.67
CA VAL A 63 17.07 -5.58 -11.75
C VAL A 63 16.71 -6.48 -10.56
N TYR A 64 16.69 -5.90 -9.35
CA TYR A 64 16.30 -6.63 -8.14
C TYR A 64 14.82 -7.05 -8.19
N ALA A 65 13.95 -6.15 -8.67
CA ALA A 65 12.51 -6.39 -8.79
C ALA A 65 12.14 -7.44 -9.84
N THR A 66 12.89 -7.54 -10.94
CA THR A 66 12.65 -8.52 -12.00
C THR A 66 13.18 -9.92 -11.69
N ASN A 67 14.01 -10.07 -10.65
CA ASN A 67 14.51 -11.37 -10.25
C ASN A 67 13.43 -12.16 -9.49
N PRO A 68 12.96 -13.30 -10.01
CA PRO A 68 11.88 -14.07 -9.38
C PRO A 68 12.25 -14.58 -7.98
N LYS A 69 13.56 -14.73 -7.65
CA LYS A 69 14.01 -15.13 -6.32
C LYS A 69 13.67 -14.10 -5.23
N ASN A 70 13.51 -12.83 -5.61
CA ASN A 70 13.29 -11.74 -4.66
C ASN A 70 11.81 -11.51 -4.31
N ASN A 71 10.88 -12.28 -4.89
CA ASN A 71 9.46 -12.27 -4.56
C ASN A 71 8.81 -10.87 -4.57
N ILE A 72 9.25 -9.98 -5.48
CA ILE A 72 8.66 -8.64 -5.62
C ILE A 72 7.42 -8.74 -6.52
N PRO A 73 6.19 -8.56 -5.99
CA PRO A 73 4.98 -8.71 -6.79
C PRO A 73 4.89 -7.59 -7.85
N SER A 74 4.28 -7.88 -9.00
CA SER A 74 3.89 -6.85 -9.96
C SER A 74 2.71 -6.03 -9.43
N ASP A 75 2.70 -4.72 -9.67
CA ASP A 75 1.57 -3.84 -9.30
C ASP A 75 0.48 -3.81 -10.36
N GLY A 76 0.86 -4.00 -11.61
CA GLY A 76 0.03 -3.80 -12.78
C GLY A 76 -0.29 -5.10 -13.51
N GLY A 77 -0.95 -4.95 -14.66
CA GLY A 77 -1.36 -6.09 -15.46
C GLY A 77 -2.03 -5.68 -16.76
N ARG A 78 -2.36 -6.70 -17.55
CA ARG A 78 -3.26 -6.59 -18.69
C ARG A 78 -4.69 -6.39 -18.16
N CYS A 79 -5.50 -5.63 -18.89
CA CYS A 79 -6.92 -5.58 -18.67
C CYS A 79 -7.54 -6.98 -18.78
N PRO A 80 -8.43 -7.39 -17.85
CA PRO A 80 -9.05 -8.71 -17.88
C PRO A 80 -10.20 -8.82 -18.90
N PHE A 81 -10.63 -7.71 -19.52
CA PHE A 81 -11.72 -7.73 -20.50
C PHE A 81 -11.26 -8.25 -21.84
N ASN A 82 -11.98 -9.25 -22.38
CA ASN A 82 -11.69 -9.83 -23.68
C ASN A 82 -11.80 -8.76 -24.78
N GLY A 83 -10.81 -8.70 -25.68
CA GLY A 83 -10.70 -7.65 -26.69
C GLY A 83 -10.11 -6.33 -26.20
N CYS A 84 -9.81 -6.18 -24.90
CA CYS A 84 -9.10 -5.01 -24.38
C CYS A 84 -7.61 -5.30 -24.18
N GLU A 85 -6.77 -4.74 -25.05
CA GLU A 85 -5.31 -4.93 -25.00
C GLU A 85 -4.58 -3.98 -24.04
N LYS A 86 -5.33 -3.15 -23.30
CA LYS A 86 -4.72 -2.15 -22.41
C LYS A 86 -3.90 -2.83 -21.32
N ARG A 87 -2.62 -2.44 -21.22
CA ARG A 87 -1.73 -2.79 -20.10
C ARG A 87 -1.47 -1.56 -19.24
N CYS A 88 -1.53 -1.75 -17.93
CA CYS A 88 -1.22 -0.72 -16.95
C CYS A 88 -0.07 -1.20 -16.06
N THR A 89 0.84 -0.30 -15.73
CA THR A 89 1.98 -0.58 -14.83
C THR A 89 1.60 -0.59 -13.35
N ARG A 90 0.42 -0.08 -13.00
CA ARG A 90 -0.09 0.06 -11.63
C ARG A 90 -1.54 -0.40 -11.49
N ARG A 91 -1.90 -0.92 -10.32
CA ARG A 91 -3.25 -1.46 -10.06
C ARG A 91 -4.32 -0.38 -10.08
N ASP A 92 -4.05 0.77 -9.46
CA ASP A 92 -5.00 1.87 -9.39
C ASP A 92 -5.33 2.45 -10.77
N ASN A 93 -4.32 2.54 -11.64
CA ASN A 93 -4.51 2.91 -13.04
C ASN A 93 -5.38 1.90 -13.79
N LEU A 94 -5.17 0.60 -13.55
CA LEU A 94 -5.98 -0.45 -14.16
C LEU A 94 -7.44 -0.38 -13.69
N MET A 95 -7.66 -0.19 -12.39
CA MET A 95 -9.01 -0.07 -11.83
C MET A 95 -9.75 1.16 -12.34
N ARG A 96 -9.05 2.29 -12.47
CA ARG A 96 -9.59 3.49 -13.09
C ARG A 96 -9.95 3.25 -14.56
N HIS A 97 -9.05 2.64 -15.34
CA HIS A 97 -9.33 2.24 -16.72
C HIS A 97 -10.60 1.38 -16.82
N ILE A 98 -10.72 0.37 -15.95
CA ILE A 98 -11.90 -0.51 -15.93
C ILE A 98 -13.17 0.28 -15.64
N ARG A 99 -13.14 1.16 -14.64
CA ARG A 99 -14.31 1.99 -14.31
C ARG A 99 -14.73 2.92 -15.44
N GLU A 100 -13.77 3.54 -16.14
CA GLU A 100 -14.07 4.53 -17.17
C GLU A 100 -14.42 3.91 -18.53
N LYS A 101 -13.81 2.76 -18.86
CA LYS A 101 -13.90 2.15 -20.19
C LYS A 101 -14.75 0.88 -20.24
N HIS A 102 -14.99 0.24 -19.09
CA HIS A 102 -15.76 -1.02 -18.96
C HIS A 102 -16.92 -0.90 -17.97
N GLN A 103 -17.41 0.33 -17.73
CA GLN A 103 -18.39 0.70 -16.70
C GLN A 103 -19.71 -0.11 -16.77
N HIS A 104 -20.04 -0.71 -17.91
CA HIS A 104 -21.28 -1.44 -18.16
C HIS A 104 -21.15 -2.98 -18.11
N MET A 105 -19.97 -3.54 -17.83
CA MET A 105 -19.79 -4.99 -17.77
C MET A 105 -19.27 -5.42 -16.40
N SER A 106 -20.18 -5.48 -15.44
CA SER A 106 -19.89 -6.03 -14.13
C SER A 106 -19.72 -7.55 -14.20
N ARG A 107 -18.51 -8.02 -13.83
CA ARG A 107 -18.19 -9.37 -13.32
C ARG A 107 -18.20 -10.52 -14.33
N GLY A 108 -17.11 -10.64 -15.10
CA GLY A 108 -16.59 -11.95 -15.50
C GLY A 108 -15.78 -12.55 -14.35
N LYS A 109 -16.25 -13.69 -13.80
CA LYS A 109 -15.64 -14.44 -12.70
C LYS A 109 -14.12 -14.59 -12.90
N GLY A 110 -13.33 -14.09 -11.95
CA GLY A 110 -11.95 -14.52 -11.79
C GLY A 110 -11.96 -15.95 -11.28
N VAL A 111 -11.69 -16.90 -12.17
CA VAL A 111 -11.14 -18.20 -11.79
C VAL A 111 -9.85 -17.92 -11.02
N LEU A 112 -9.90 -18.13 -9.70
CA LEU A 112 -8.73 -18.43 -8.90
C LEU A 112 -8.60 -19.95 -8.89
N GLY A 113 -7.61 -20.42 -9.64
CA GLY A 113 -7.16 -21.79 -9.83
C GLY A 113 -6.13 -21.68 -10.96
N SER A 114 -4.87 -22.09 -10.84
CA SER A 114 -4.23 -23.16 -10.07
C SER A 114 -2.73 -22.76 -9.98
N SER A 115 -1.85 -23.26 -9.12
CA SER A 115 -1.67 -24.57 -8.50
C SER A 115 -0.81 -24.42 -7.25
#